data_AF-A0AAD4S661-F1
#
_entry.id   AF-A0AAD4S661-F1
#
_cell.length_a   1.000
_cell.length_b   1.000
_cell.length_c   1.000
_cell.angle_alpha   90.00
_cell.angle_beta   90.00
_cell.angle_gamma   90.00
#
_symmetry.space_group_name_H-M   'P 1'
#
loop_
_entity.id
_entity.type
_entity.pdbx_description
1 polymer ?
#
loop_
_entity_poly.entity_id
_entity_poly.type
_entity_poly.pdbx_seq_one_letter_code
_entity_poly.pdbx_strand_id
1 'polypeptide(L)'
;MGSFKGHVLPGTLFLLVGIWHIWSAIIRYVSNPKSFRVKSWNPIPGSDGSKFRNLELYVIAIGSFIDLCVELLYAPHLNFFVNGVLNPSHMNNFEHSGMLIMFFIFALIALLSQETRFLPLPDEALCLIAATAFSTEYFLFYFHSTNHKGLEGYYHLLLVILIGLCIISTVAGALVPTSFALDLSSGISITLQGLWFYQTAFTLYGPMMPEGCLLKGDNIVCKSLNNQVRGELLANFQLFSLVFAVFVGVLSFYGFAASRYGHSDLRRLVGVDDDGFDRD
;
A
#
# COMPACT_ATOMS: atom_id res chain seq x y z
N MET A 1 -16.02 -4.14 9.51
CA MET A 1 -14.69 -3.87 10.14
C MET A 1 -14.50 -4.63 11.44
N GLY A 2 -13.28 -4.62 11.99
CA GLY A 2 -12.89 -5.47 13.11
C GLY A 2 -12.94 -6.96 12.74
N SER A 3 -12.61 -7.29 11.48
CA SER A 3 -12.79 -8.64 10.98
C SER A 3 -11.63 -9.07 10.10
N PHE A 4 -11.44 -10.38 10.02
CA PHE A 4 -10.42 -10.99 9.18
C PHE A 4 -10.52 -10.52 7.71
N LYS A 5 -11.72 -10.61 7.13
CA LYS A 5 -11.96 -10.21 5.72
C LYS A 5 -11.72 -8.72 5.50
N GLY A 6 -12.13 -7.88 6.44
CA GLY A 6 -11.95 -6.42 6.35
C GLY A 6 -10.49 -5.98 6.37
N HIS A 7 -9.57 -6.84 6.79
CA HIS A 7 -8.13 -6.57 6.71
C HIS A 7 -7.48 -7.25 5.50
N VAL A 8 -7.84 -8.50 5.20
CA VAL A 8 -7.25 -9.24 4.06
C VAL A 8 -7.57 -8.58 2.72
N LEU A 9 -8.79 -8.08 2.54
CA LEU A 9 -9.20 -7.47 1.27
C LEU A 9 -8.37 -6.21 0.92
N PRO A 10 -8.35 -5.14 1.74
CA PRO A 10 -7.49 -3.98 1.46
C PRO A 10 -6.01 -4.35 1.49
N GLY A 11 -5.59 -5.25 2.39
CA GLY A 11 -4.21 -5.73 2.46
C GLY A 11 -3.73 -6.35 1.15
N THR A 12 -4.61 -7.08 0.44
CA THR A 12 -4.29 -7.67 -0.88
C THR A 12 -4.06 -6.60 -1.93
N LEU A 13 -4.93 -5.58 -1.98
CA LEU A 13 -4.81 -4.50 -2.96
C LEU A 13 -3.49 -3.72 -2.76
N PHE A 14 -3.21 -3.28 -1.53
CA PHE A 14 -1.96 -2.59 -1.21
C PHE A 14 -0.73 -3.45 -1.46
N LEU A 15 -0.78 -4.75 -1.13
CA LEU A 15 0.35 -5.65 -1.36
C LEU A 15 0.65 -5.81 -2.86
N LEU A 16 -0.36 -6.02 -3.70
CA LEU A 16 -0.19 -6.17 -5.14
C LEU A 16 0.33 -4.89 -5.78
N VAL A 17 -0.26 -3.74 -5.44
CA VAL A 17 0.18 -2.43 -5.92
C VAL A 17 1.59 -2.13 -5.44
N GLY A 18 1.91 -2.35 -4.16
CA GLY A 18 3.23 -2.11 -3.59
C GLY A 18 4.34 -2.94 -4.26
N ILE A 19 4.13 -4.25 -4.43
CA ILE A 19 5.08 -5.13 -5.13
C ILE A 19 5.27 -4.67 -6.57
N TRP A 20 4.18 -4.30 -7.24
CA TRP A 20 4.21 -3.80 -8.61
C TRP A 20 4.99 -2.48 -8.73
N HIS A 21 4.85 -1.56 -7.78
CA HIS A 21 5.63 -0.33 -7.69
C HIS A 21 7.12 -0.62 -7.50
N ILE A 22 7.48 -1.51 -6.57
CA ILE A 22 8.88 -1.92 -6.34
C ILE A 22 9.49 -2.45 -7.65
N TRP A 23 8.81 -3.41 -8.28
CA TRP A 23 9.28 -4.03 -9.51
C TRP A 23 9.45 -2.99 -10.63
N SER A 24 8.45 -2.12 -10.81
CA SER A 24 8.46 -1.09 -11.86
C SER A 24 9.55 -0.05 -11.64
N ALA A 25 9.75 0.42 -10.41
CA ALA A 25 10.82 1.36 -10.05
C ALA A 25 12.20 0.75 -10.33
N ILE A 26 12.42 -0.50 -9.93
CA ILE A 26 13.67 -1.22 -10.20
C ILE A 26 13.91 -1.34 -11.71
N ILE A 27 12.94 -1.82 -12.47
CA ILE A 27 13.07 -2.01 -13.93
C ILE A 27 13.39 -0.69 -14.62
N ARG A 28 12.68 0.40 -14.28
CA ARG A 28 12.98 1.74 -14.82
C ARG A 28 14.41 2.15 -14.53
N TYR A 29 14.85 1.98 -13.28
CA TYR A 29 16.18 2.40 -12.86
C TYR A 29 17.27 1.59 -13.53
N VAL A 30 17.20 0.25 -13.51
CA VAL A 30 18.26 -0.60 -14.09
C VAL A 30 18.33 -0.46 -15.61
N SER A 31 17.22 -0.19 -16.28
CA SER A 31 17.16 -0.04 -17.74
C SER A 31 17.75 1.30 -18.19
N ASN A 32 17.43 2.41 -17.50
CA ASN A 32 17.98 3.72 -17.82
C ASN A 32 18.07 4.62 -16.57
N PRO A 33 19.18 4.56 -15.81
CA PRO A 33 19.34 5.35 -14.58
C PRO A 33 19.29 6.86 -14.82
N LYS A 34 19.77 7.33 -15.98
CA LYS A 34 19.90 8.77 -16.28
C LYS A 34 18.56 9.43 -16.58
N SER A 35 17.61 8.68 -17.13
CA SER A 35 16.25 9.18 -17.41
C SER A 35 15.24 8.83 -16.32
N PHE A 36 15.71 8.36 -15.16
CA PHE A 36 14.83 7.93 -14.09
C PHE A 36 13.94 9.09 -13.59
N ARG A 37 12.66 8.76 -13.42
CA ARG A 37 11.64 9.63 -12.85
C ARG A 37 10.72 8.81 -11.94
N VAL A 38 10.43 9.36 -10.76
CA VAL A 38 9.41 8.86 -9.83
C VAL A 38 8.06 8.81 -10.53
N LYS A 39 7.25 7.79 -10.23
CA LYS A 39 5.87 7.72 -10.72
C LYS A 39 4.89 7.32 -9.63
N SER A 40 3.75 8.00 -9.60
CA SER A 40 2.62 7.67 -8.72
C SER A 40 1.85 6.42 -9.14
N TRP A 41 2.05 5.96 -10.37
CA TRP A 41 1.51 4.72 -10.92
C TRP A 41 2.41 4.23 -12.07
N ASN A 42 2.32 2.95 -12.42
CA ASN A 42 3.26 2.31 -13.33
C ASN A 42 2.55 1.57 -14.47
N PRO A 43 2.93 1.83 -15.74
CA PRO A 43 2.36 1.08 -16.86
C PRO A 43 2.94 -0.33 -16.93
N ILE A 44 2.20 -1.27 -17.54
CA ILE A 44 2.72 -2.61 -17.82
C ILE A 44 3.90 -2.51 -18.80
N PRO A 45 5.07 -3.11 -18.49
CA PRO A 45 6.20 -3.13 -19.42
C PRO A 45 5.84 -3.75 -20.78
N GLY A 46 6.26 -3.11 -21.87
CA GLY A 46 6.05 -3.62 -23.23
C GLY A 46 4.59 -3.54 -23.73
N SER A 47 3.73 -2.81 -23.01
CA SER A 47 2.30 -2.68 -23.34
C SER A 47 1.96 -1.35 -24.04
N ASP A 48 2.97 -0.67 -24.59
CA ASP A 48 2.82 0.62 -25.27
C ASP A 48 1.80 0.50 -26.42
N GLY A 49 0.71 1.27 -26.34
CA GLY A 49 -0.40 1.24 -27.30
C GLY A 49 -1.49 0.19 -27.02
N SER A 50 -1.38 -0.61 -25.96
CA SER A 50 -2.42 -1.55 -25.54
C SER A 50 -3.40 -0.94 -24.53
N LYS A 51 -4.64 -1.46 -24.49
CA LYS A 51 -5.65 -1.08 -23.49
C LYS A 51 -5.25 -1.43 -22.05
N PHE A 52 -4.25 -2.30 -21.87
CA PHE A 52 -3.80 -2.75 -20.55
C PHE A 52 -2.67 -1.92 -19.98
N ARG A 53 -2.21 -0.88 -20.70
CA ARG A 53 -1.16 0.03 -20.22
C ARG A 53 -1.45 0.57 -18.82
N ASN A 54 -2.71 0.95 -18.55
CA ASN A 54 -3.12 1.56 -17.28
C ASN A 54 -3.74 0.54 -16.31
N LEU A 55 -3.37 -0.74 -16.37
CA LEU A 55 -3.98 -1.80 -15.56
C LEU A 55 -3.95 -1.48 -14.06
N GLU A 56 -2.83 -0.95 -13.55
CA GLU A 56 -2.71 -0.56 -12.14
C GLU A 56 -3.81 0.44 -11.74
N LEU A 57 -4.01 1.48 -12.55
CA LEU A 57 -5.04 2.49 -12.32
C LEU A 57 -6.46 1.92 -12.44
N TYR A 58 -6.71 1.00 -13.37
CA TYR A 58 -8.00 0.31 -13.45
C TYR A 58 -8.25 -0.57 -12.22
N VAL A 59 -7.24 -1.27 -11.72
CA VAL A 59 -7.33 -2.08 -10.50
C VAL A 59 -7.66 -1.19 -9.31
N ILE A 60 -6.97 -0.05 -9.16
CA ILE A 60 -7.25 0.90 -8.08
C ILE A 60 -8.67 1.48 -8.24
N ALA A 61 -9.04 1.98 -9.42
CA ALA A 61 -10.34 2.61 -9.66
C ALA A 61 -11.51 1.64 -9.46
N ILE A 62 -11.47 0.47 -10.09
CA ILE A 62 -12.55 -0.54 -9.99
C ILE A 62 -12.59 -1.12 -8.59
N GLY A 63 -11.43 -1.45 -8.00
CA GLY A 63 -11.35 -1.99 -6.64
C GLY A 63 -11.91 -1.03 -5.60
N SER A 64 -11.45 0.22 -5.61
CA SER A 64 -11.95 1.26 -4.69
C SER A 64 -13.42 1.60 -4.91
N PHE A 65 -13.91 1.58 -6.15
CA PHE A 65 -15.33 1.83 -6.45
C PHE A 65 -16.23 0.70 -5.95
N ILE A 66 -15.85 -0.56 -6.20
CA ILE A 66 -16.63 -1.72 -5.72
C ILE A 66 -16.67 -1.71 -4.20
N ASP A 67 -15.52 -1.50 -3.55
CA ASP A 67 -15.44 -1.49 -2.09
C ASP A 67 -16.21 -0.30 -1.50
N LEU A 68 -16.16 0.88 -2.15
CA LEU A 68 -16.98 2.04 -1.81
C LEU A 68 -18.48 1.69 -1.88
N CYS A 69 -18.94 1.01 -2.92
CA CYS A 69 -20.33 0.57 -3.01
C CYS A 69 -20.70 -0.43 -1.91
N VAL A 70 -19.80 -1.34 -1.54
CA VAL A 70 -20.03 -2.32 -0.47
C VAL A 70 -20.13 -1.60 0.89
N GLU A 71 -19.15 -0.78 1.23
CA GLU A 71 -19.08 -0.07 2.51
C GLU A 71 -20.18 1.00 2.65
N LEU A 72 -20.48 1.74 1.59
CA LEU A 72 -21.46 2.83 1.64
C LEU A 72 -22.90 2.36 1.47
N LEU A 73 -23.16 1.36 0.62
CA LEU A 73 -24.54 0.99 0.25
C LEU A 73 -24.97 -0.33 0.86
N TYR A 74 -24.15 -1.38 0.69
CA TYR A 74 -24.52 -2.74 1.06
C TYR A 74 -24.43 -2.98 2.57
N ALA A 75 -23.31 -2.63 3.20
CA ALA A 75 -23.06 -2.83 4.62
C ALA A 75 -24.05 -2.08 5.54
N PRO A 76 -24.43 -0.81 5.29
CA PRO A 76 -25.46 -0.13 6.07
C PRO A 76 -26.89 -0.48 5.62
N HIS A 77 -27.07 -1.34 4.60
CA HIS A 77 -28.37 -1.62 3.98
C HIS A 77 -29.15 -0.35 3.60
N LEU A 78 -28.44 0.67 3.10
CA LEU A 78 -28.97 2.02 2.79
C LEU A 78 -29.57 2.79 3.99
N ASN A 79 -29.38 2.31 5.23
CA ASN A 79 -29.85 2.98 6.44
C ASN A 79 -28.82 4.02 6.92
N PHE A 80 -28.70 5.11 6.16
CA PHE A 80 -27.76 6.19 6.45
C PHE A 80 -28.11 6.95 7.73
N PHE A 81 -29.40 7.18 7.99
CA PHE A 81 -29.85 8.02 9.10
C PHE A 81 -30.79 7.25 10.02
N VAL A 82 -30.56 7.35 11.33
CA VAL A 82 -31.43 6.83 12.38
C VAL A 82 -31.73 7.98 13.34
N ASN A 83 -33.01 8.26 13.57
CA ASN A 83 -33.46 9.36 14.44
C ASN A 83 -32.90 10.75 14.05
N GLY A 84 -32.73 11.01 12.74
CA GLY A 84 -32.24 12.30 12.23
C GLY A 84 -30.73 12.51 12.35
N VAL A 85 -29.97 11.50 12.79
CA VAL A 85 -28.50 11.53 12.88
C VAL A 85 -27.91 10.41 12.01
N LEU A 86 -26.68 10.60 11.51
CA LEU A 86 -25.93 9.57 10.79
C LEU A 86 -25.84 8.31 11.65
N ASN A 87 -26.15 7.14 11.07
CA ASN A 87 -26.33 5.90 11.81
C ASN A 87 -25.02 5.49 12.51
N PRO A 88 -24.96 5.54 13.86
CA PRO A 88 -23.73 5.27 14.59
C PRO A 88 -23.27 3.81 14.46
N SER A 89 -24.19 2.87 14.21
CA SER A 89 -23.85 1.44 14.07
C SER A 89 -23.04 1.15 12.80
N HIS A 90 -23.06 2.06 11.83
CA HIS A 90 -22.31 1.95 10.58
C HIS A 90 -21.28 3.07 10.40
N MET A 91 -20.95 3.81 11.46
CA MET A 91 -19.99 4.92 11.40
C MET A 91 -18.67 4.51 10.75
N ASN A 92 -18.20 3.33 11.13
CA ASN A 92 -16.98 2.75 10.56
C ASN A 92 -17.12 2.64 9.03
N ASN A 93 -18.17 2.01 8.50
CA ASN A 93 -18.31 1.83 7.05
C ASN A 93 -18.34 3.19 6.29
N PHE A 94 -18.85 4.26 6.93
CA PHE A 94 -18.77 5.62 6.37
C PHE A 94 -17.35 6.19 6.38
N GLU A 95 -16.55 5.94 7.43
CA GLU A 95 -15.12 6.28 7.46
C GLU A 95 -14.35 5.54 6.36
N HIS A 96 -14.56 4.25 6.17
CA HIS A 96 -13.97 3.51 5.04
C HIS A 96 -14.39 4.07 3.69
N SER A 97 -15.68 4.38 3.52
CA SER A 97 -16.17 5.02 2.29
C SER A 97 -15.45 6.34 2.01
N GLY A 98 -15.16 7.13 3.05
CA GLY A 98 -14.38 8.37 2.97
C GLY A 98 -12.90 8.16 2.57
N MET A 99 -12.29 7.03 2.94
CA MET A 99 -10.95 6.68 2.46
C MET A 99 -10.99 6.21 1.00
N LEU A 100 -11.91 5.30 0.68
CA LEU A 100 -12.02 4.67 -0.64
C LEU A 100 -12.35 5.68 -1.75
N ILE A 101 -13.17 6.69 -1.45
CA ILE A 101 -13.48 7.74 -2.43
C ILE A 101 -12.23 8.54 -2.84
N MET A 102 -11.26 8.75 -1.93
CA MET A 102 -10.04 9.50 -2.27
C MET A 102 -9.10 8.69 -3.17
N PHE A 103 -8.97 7.38 -2.92
CA PHE A 103 -8.23 6.48 -3.83
C PHE A 103 -8.91 6.37 -5.19
N PHE A 104 -10.25 6.34 -5.22
CA PHE A 104 -11.02 6.37 -6.46
C PHE A 104 -10.80 7.68 -7.24
N ILE A 105 -10.87 8.83 -6.58
CA ILE A 105 -10.61 10.15 -7.17
C ILE A 105 -9.19 10.21 -7.73
N PHE A 106 -8.19 9.75 -6.98
CA PHE A 106 -6.81 9.66 -7.47
C PHE A 106 -6.73 8.86 -8.76
N ALA A 107 -7.27 7.64 -8.78
CA ALA A 107 -7.19 6.76 -9.95
C ALA A 107 -7.93 7.34 -11.17
N LEU A 108 -9.09 7.99 -10.95
CA LEU A 108 -9.82 8.68 -12.02
C LEU A 108 -9.03 9.86 -12.58
N ILE A 109 -8.45 10.72 -11.74
CA ILE A 109 -7.65 11.86 -12.20
C ILE A 109 -6.42 11.37 -12.97
N ALA A 110 -5.75 10.33 -12.47
CA ALA A 110 -4.61 9.72 -13.16
C ALA A 110 -5.03 9.14 -14.52
N LEU A 111 -6.13 8.39 -14.61
CA LEU A 111 -6.65 7.87 -15.88
C LEU A 111 -7.02 8.99 -16.86
N LEU A 112 -7.72 10.02 -16.40
CA LEU A 112 -8.07 11.17 -17.23
C LEU A 112 -6.83 11.89 -17.74
N SER A 113 -5.79 12.01 -16.92
CA SER A 113 -4.53 12.62 -17.31
C SER A 113 -3.75 11.79 -18.35
N GLN A 114 -3.95 10.47 -18.41
CA GLN A 114 -3.27 9.61 -19.38
C GLN A 114 -4.04 9.46 -20.69
N GLU A 115 -5.36 9.38 -20.61
CA GLU A 115 -6.23 9.10 -21.77
C GLU A 115 -6.72 10.38 -22.47
N THR A 116 -6.68 11.52 -21.79
CA THR A 116 -7.22 12.77 -22.33
C THR A 116 -6.17 13.87 -22.41
N ARG A 117 -6.37 14.77 -23.38
CA ARG A 117 -5.59 16.01 -23.48
C ARG A 117 -6.15 17.15 -22.61
N PHE A 118 -7.27 16.92 -21.95
CA PHE A 118 -7.97 17.97 -21.19
C PHE A 118 -7.30 18.28 -19.86
N LEU A 119 -6.62 17.30 -19.26
CA LEU A 119 -5.99 17.44 -17.95
C LEU A 119 -4.59 16.81 -17.93
N PRO A 120 -3.61 17.32 -18.70
CA PRO A 120 -2.25 16.78 -18.69
C PRO A 120 -1.55 17.18 -17.39
N LEU A 121 -1.60 16.30 -16.38
CA LEU A 121 -0.92 16.52 -15.11
C LEU A 121 0.50 15.97 -15.15
N PRO A 122 1.47 16.70 -14.59
CA PRO A 122 2.81 16.16 -14.37
C PRO A 122 2.77 15.05 -13.30
N ASP A 123 3.71 14.10 -13.37
CA ASP A 123 3.78 12.95 -12.47
C ASP A 123 3.88 13.40 -11.00
N GLU A 124 4.54 14.53 -10.74
CA GLU A 124 4.67 15.15 -9.43
C GLU A 124 3.32 15.58 -8.85
N ALA A 125 2.42 16.14 -9.68
CA ALA A 125 1.07 16.51 -9.23
C ALA A 125 0.24 15.26 -8.91
N LEU A 126 0.37 14.20 -9.71
CA LEU A 126 -0.27 12.92 -9.43
C LEU A 126 0.26 12.29 -8.12
N CYS A 127 1.56 12.42 -7.83
CA CYS A 127 2.12 12.00 -6.54
C CYS A 127 1.51 12.79 -5.38
N LEU A 128 1.33 14.10 -5.51
CA LEU A 128 0.68 14.90 -4.46
C LEU A 128 -0.79 14.51 -4.26
N ILE A 129 -1.52 14.18 -5.33
CA ILE A 129 -2.90 13.68 -5.22
C ILE A 129 -2.93 12.28 -4.56
N ALA A 130 -1.97 11.40 -4.87
CA ALA A 130 -1.84 10.14 -4.15
C ALA A 130 -1.54 10.37 -2.65
N ALA A 131 -0.69 11.35 -2.33
CA ALA A 131 -0.39 11.71 -0.95
C ALA A 131 -1.60 12.28 -0.19
N THR A 132 -2.53 12.98 -0.85
CA THR A 132 -3.78 13.40 -0.20
C THR A 132 -4.69 12.22 0.09
N ALA A 133 -4.75 11.21 -0.80
CA ALA A 133 -5.48 9.97 -0.53
C ALA A 133 -4.91 9.22 0.69
N PHE A 134 -3.58 9.03 0.75
CA PHE A 134 -2.92 8.46 1.93
C PHE A 134 -3.10 9.32 3.19
N SER A 135 -3.16 10.66 3.05
CA SER A 135 -3.41 11.54 4.19
C SER A 135 -4.82 11.37 4.75
N THR A 136 -5.83 11.25 3.88
CA THR A 136 -7.20 10.94 4.30
C THR A 136 -7.26 9.57 4.97
N GLU A 137 -6.59 8.57 4.41
CA GLU A 137 -6.45 7.24 5.03
C GLU A 137 -5.83 7.34 6.43
N TYR A 138 -4.71 8.04 6.56
CA TYR A 138 -4.01 8.25 7.83
C TYR A 138 -4.92 8.90 8.88
N PHE A 139 -5.60 9.99 8.55
CA PHE A 139 -6.44 10.70 9.52
C PHE A 139 -7.61 9.83 9.98
N LEU A 140 -8.28 9.14 9.05
CA LEU A 140 -9.43 8.30 9.38
C LEU A 140 -8.99 7.10 10.21
N PHE A 141 -7.90 6.41 9.86
CA PHE A 141 -7.36 5.34 10.71
C PHE A 141 -6.81 5.85 12.03
N TYR A 142 -6.24 7.06 12.11
CA TYR A 142 -5.77 7.62 13.38
C TYR A 142 -6.94 7.83 14.35
N PHE A 143 -7.98 8.54 13.92
CA PHE A 143 -9.17 8.75 14.75
C PHE A 143 -9.88 7.42 15.07
N HIS A 144 -9.97 6.53 14.09
CA HIS A 144 -10.50 5.18 14.32
C HIS A 144 -9.66 4.39 15.34
N SER A 145 -8.34 4.41 15.21
CA SER A 145 -7.40 3.72 16.09
C SER A 145 -7.44 4.25 17.51
N THR A 146 -7.77 5.52 17.73
CA THR A 146 -7.96 6.05 19.10
C THR A 146 -9.19 5.48 19.81
N ASN A 147 -10.14 4.89 19.07
CA ASN A 147 -11.27 4.18 19.66
C ASN A 147 -10.85 2.79 20.18
N HIS A 148 -9.82 2.19 19.58
CA HIS A 148 -9.27 0.90 20.00
C HIS A 148 -8.29 1.08 21.17
N LYS A 149 -8.37 0.17 22.15
CA LYS A 149 -7.47 0.16 23.31
C LYS A 149 -6.73 -1.17 23.40
N GLY A 150 -5.57 -1.15 24.04
CA GLY A 150 -4.76 -2.33 24.26
C GLY A 150 -4.13 -2.88 22.98
N LEU A 151 -4.11 -4.20 22.83
CA LEU A 151 -3.40 -4.88 21.76
C LEU A 151 -3.90 -4.48 20.36
N GLU A 152 -5.21 -4.39 20.16
CA GLU A 152 -5.81 -3.99 18.89
C GLU A 152 -5.39 -2.57 18.49
N GLY A 153 -5.44 -1.63 19.44
CA GLY A 153 -4.98 -0.25 19.21
C GLY A 153 -3.49 -0.19 18.87
N TYR A 154 -2.65 -1.07 19.43
CA TYR A 154 -1.22 -1.12 19.12
C TYR A 154 -0.95 -1.54 17.66
N TYR A 155 -1.64 -2.58 17.16
CA TYR A 155 -1.49 -3.00 15.76
C TYR A 155 -1.98 -1.92 14.79
N HIS A 156 -3.10 -1.26 15.10
CA HIS A 156 -3.61 -0.17 14.28
C HIS A 156 -2.70 1.08 14.32
N LEU A 157 -2.05 1.37 15.45
CA LEU A 157 -1.05 2.44 15.53
C LEU A 157 0.14 2.15 14.61
N LEU A 158 0.63 0.92 14.57
CA LEU A 158 1.70 0.52 13.64
C LEU A 158 1.27 0.67 12.17
N LEU A 159 0.00 0.36 11.86
CA LEU A 159 -0.58 0.59 10.53
C LEU A 159 -0.54 2.09 10.16
N VAL A 160 -0.98 2.96 11.08
CA VAL A 160 -0.98 4.41 10.90
C VAL A 160 0.45 4.94 10.65
N ILE A 161 1.45 4.42 11.35
CA ILE A 161 2.86 4.78 11.11
C ILE A 161 3.30 4.38 9.69
N LEU A 162 2.94 3.19 9.23
CA LEU A 162 3.27 2.73 7.86
C LEU A 162 2.60 3.60 6.79
N ILE A 163 1.34 4.00 6.98
CA ILE A 163 0.65 4.95 6.10
C ILE A 163 1.38 6.31 6.12
N GLY A 164 1.84 6.76 7.30
CA GLY A 164 2.68 7.95 7.43
C GLY A 164 3.95 7.88 6.59
N LEU A 165 4.61 6.71 6.53
CA LEU A 165 5.77 6.51 5.65
C LEU A 165 5.38 6.61 4.18
N CYS A 166 4.23 6.06 3.76
CA CYS A 166 3.70 6.22 2.40
C CYS A 166 3.51 7.69 2.02
N ILE A 167 2.97 8.51 2.93
CA ILE A 167 2.80 9.96 2.71
C ILE A 167 4.16 10.62 2.52
N ILE A 168 5.09 10.40 3.47
CA ILE A 168 6.41 11.05 3.45
C ILE A 168 7.18 10.67 2.20
N SER A 169 7.24 9.38 1.84
CA SER A 169 7.95 8.92 0.65
C SER A 169 7.33 9.46 -0.64
N THR A 170 6.00 9.53 -0.71
CA THR A 170 5.30 10.03 -1.90
C THR A 170 5.48 11.53 -2.08
N VAL A 171 5.37 12.32 -1.00
CA VAL A 171 5.63 13.77 -1.03
C VAL A 171 7.09 14.03 -1.36
N ALA A 172 8.03 13.33 -0.71
CA ALA A 172 9.45 13.49 -1.00
C ALA A 172 9.77 13.11 -2.45
N GLY A 173 9.16 12.05 -2.98
CA GLY A 173 9.27 11.65 -4.39
C GLY A 173 8.76 12.71 -5.35
N ALA A 174 7.67 13.41 -5.01
CA ALA A 174 7.18 14.56 -5.80
C ALA A 174 8.14 15.75 -5.77
N LEU A 175 8.81 16.00 -4.64
CA LEU A 175 9.76 17.10 -4.47
C LEU A 175 11.12 16.81 -5.12
N VAL A 176 11.53 15.54 -5.18
CA VAL A 176 12.81 15.09 -5.76
C VAL A 176 12.54 13.97 -6.77
N PRO A 177 11.94 14.29 -7.93
CA PRO A 177 11.43 13.29 -8.87
C PRO A 177 12.53 12.48 -9.57
N THR A 178 13.80 12.84 -9.44
CA THR A 178 14.95 12.09 -9.96
C THR A 178 15.42 10.98 -9.03
N SER A 179 14.91 10.90 -7.80
CA SER A 179 15.45 9.99 -6.77
C SER A 179 14.84 8.60 -6.86
N PHE A 180 15.64 7.62 -7.30
CA PHE A 180 15.28 6.20 -7.25
C PHE A 180 14.96 5.73 -5.83
N ALA A 181 15.73 6.18 -4.84
CA ALA A 181 15.52 5.77 -3.46
C ALA A 181 14.15 6.17 -2.92
N LEU A 182 13.61 7.33 -3.33
CA LEU A 182 12.30 7.79 -2.88
C LEU A 182 11.15 7.04 -3.56
N ASP A 183 11.27 6.77 -4.87
CA ASP A 183 10.30 5.94 -5.61
C ASP A 183 10.24 4.52 -5.00
N LEU A 184 11.42 3.93 -4.75
CA LEU A 184 11.54 2.61 -4.15
C LEU A 184 11.00 2.59 -2.71
N SER A 185 11.30 3.62 -1.90
CA SER A 185 10.80 3.75 -0.53
C SER A 185 9.26 3.84 -0.50
N SER A 186 8.65 4.48 -1.50
CA SER A 186 7.19 4.50 -1.64
C SER A 186 6.63 3.10 -1.88
N GLY A 187 7.19 2.37 -2.85
CA GLY A 187 6.79 0.98 -3.10
C GLY A 187 7.00 0.05 -1.89
N ILE A 188 8.11 0.21 -1.16
CA ILE A 188 8.39 -0.53 0.09
C ILE A 188 7.33 -0.21 1.15
N SER A 189 7.00 1.08 1.35
CA SER A 189 6.04 1.50 2.38
C SER A 189 4.65 0.97 2.08
N ILE A 190 4.20 1.04 0.83
CA ILE A 190 2.89 0.50 0.39
C ILE A 190 2.86 -1.03 0.56
N THR A 191 3.96 -1.72 0.23
CA THR A 191 4.08 -3.17 0.43
C THR A 191 3.98 -3.54 1.91
N LEU A 192 4.69 -2.81 2.77
CA LEU A 192 4.64 -3.02 4.23
C LEU A 192 3.25 -2.74 4.79
N GLN A 193 2.58 -1.68 4.34
CA GLN A 193 1.18 -1.38 4.71
C GLN A 193 0.27 -2.57 4.36
N GLY A 194 0.38 -3.11 3.13
CA GLY A 194 -0.38 -4.30 2.71
C GLY A 194 -0.08 -5.55 3.54
N LEU A 195 1.19 -5.85 3.81
CA LEU A 195 1.60 -6.96 4.68
C LEU A 195 1.11 -6.78 6.11
N TRP A 196 1.09 -5.55 6.62
CA TRP A 196 0.67 -5.26 7.98
C TRP A 196 -0.84 -5.43 8.17
N PHE A 197 -1.65 -5.12 7.15
CA PHE A 197 -3.06 -5.51 7.14
C PHE A 197 -3.22 -7.02 7.28
N TYR A 198 -2.46 -7.81 6.53
CA TYR A 198 -2.44 -9.28 6.67
C TYR A 198 -2.02 -9.72 8.08
N GLN A 199 -0.94 -9.15 8.61
CA GLN A 199 -0.45 -9.46 9.94
C GLN A 199 -1.51 -9.19 11.01
N THR A 200 -2.19 -8.04 10.90
CA THR A 200 -3.30 -7.66 11.77
C THR A 200 -4.48 -8.62 11.63
N ALA A 201 -4.84 -9.02 10.40
CA ALA A 201 -5.90 -9.99 10.13
C ALA A 201 -5.64 -11.33 10.83
N PHE A 202 -4.46 -11.91 10.61
CA PHE A 202 -4.11 -13.22 11.15
C PHE A 202 -3.89 -13.21 12.66
N THR A 203 -3.34 -12.11 13.21
CA THR A 203 -3.02 -12.02 14.64
C THR A 203 -4.23 -11.67 15.48
N LEU A 204 -5.03 -10.69 15.07
CA LEU A 204 -6.17 -10.23 15.87
C LEU A 204 -7.46 -10.96 15.56
N TYR A 205 -7.66 -11.43 14.33
CA TYR A 205 -8.94 -12.04 13.91
C TYR A 205 -8.76 -13.43 13.30
N GLY A 206 -7.57 -14.01 13.44
CA GLY A 206 -7.19 -15.28 12.85
C GLY A 206 -6.53 -16.23 13.86
N PRO A 207 -5.84 -17.27 13.36
CA PRO A 207 -5.28 -18.33 14.19
C PRO A 207 -4.02 -17.92 14.97
N MET A 208 -3.44 -16.73 14.73
CA MET A 208 -2.17 -16.30 15.34
C MET A 208 -2.36 -15.45 16.61
N MET A 209 -3.53 -15.54 17.25
CA MET A 209 -3.84 -14.76 18.42
C MET A 209 -2.87 -15.05 19.58
N PRO A 210 -2.26 -14.02 20.21
CA PRO A 210 -1.31 -14.23 21.30
C PRO A 210 -1.96 -14.92 22.50
N GLU A 211 -1.20 -15.78 23.17
CA GLU A 211 -1.68 -16.50 24.35
C GLU A 211 -2.21 -15.54 25.42
N GLY A 212 -3.42 -15.83 25.90
CA GLY A 212 -4.06 -15.03 26.93
C GLY A 212 -4.76 -13.78 26.42
N CYS A 213 -4.83 -13.55 25.10
CA CYS A 213 -5.76 -12.62 24.46
C CYS A 213 -6.86 -13.39 23.72
N LEU A 214 -8.06 -12.81 23.64
CA LEU A 214 -9.21 -13.39 22.94
C LEU A 214 -10.09 -12.30 22.33
N LEU A 215 -10.69 -12.60 21.17
CA LEU A 215 -11.76 -11.80 20.58
C LEU A 215 -13.07 -12.08 21.34
N LYS A 216 -13.61 -11.07 22.03
CA LYS A 216 -14.87 -11.15 22.77
C LYS A 216 -15.89 -10.18 22.16
N GLY A 217 -16.81 -10.73 21.37
CA GLY A 217 -17.65 -9.90 20.50
C GLY A 217 -16.76 -9.25 19.44
N ASP A 218 -16.80 -7.94 19.34
CA ASP A 218 -15.99 -7.16 18.38
C ASP A 218 -14.70 -6.58 18.98
N ASN A 219 -14.39 -6.87 20.26
CA ASN A 219 -13.23 -6.29 20.95
C ASN A 219 -12.18 -7.34 21.30
N ILE A 220 -10.90 -6.99 21.10
CA ILE A 220 -9.78 -7.81 21.57
C ILE A 220 -9.51 -7.54 23.05
N VAL A 221 -9.60 -8.58 23.89
CA VAL A 221 -9.39 -8.48 25.34
C VAL A 221 -8.28 -9.43 25.77
N CYS A 222 -7.28 -8.90 26.47
CA CYS A 222 -6.22 -9.69 27.09
C CYS A 222 -6.50 -9.92 28.58
N LYS A 223 -6.29 -11.14 29.07
CA LYS A 223 -6.59 -11.56 30.45
C LYS A 223 -5.77 -10.82 31.52
N SER A 224 -4.59 -10.32 31.15
CA SER A 224 -3.69 -9.60 32.05
C SER A 224 -2.85 -8.59 31.26
N LEU A 225 -2.32 -7.58 31.96
CA LEU A 225 -1.39 -6.62 31.38
C LEU A 225 -0.14 -7.31 30.79
N ASN A 226 0.36 -8.36 31.45
CA ASN A 226 1.52 -9.12 30.96
C ASN A 226 1.26 -9.78 29.60
N ASN A 227 0.04 -10.29 29.36
CA ASN A 227 -0.32 -10.88 28.07
C ASN A 227 -0.43 -9.81 26.99
N GLN A 228 -0.94 -8.63 27.33
CA GLN A 228 -0.97 -7.50 26.40
C GLN A 228 0.44 -7.05 26.01
N VAL A 229 1.33 -6.82 26.98
CA VAL A 229 2.72 -6.42 26.73
C VAL A 229 3.46 -7.47 25.88
N ARG A 230 3.22 -8.77 26.11
CA ARG A 230 3.75 -9.84 25.25
C ARG A 230 3.23 -9.76 23.81
N GLY A 231 1.94 -9.48 23.64
CA GLY A 231 1.34 -9.28 22.32
C GLY A 231 1.90 -8.06 21.58
N GLU A 232 2.15 -6.96 22.29
CA GLU A 232 2.77 -5.75 21.75
C GLU A 232 4.24 -6.00 21.35
N LEU A 233 5.00 -6.72 22.17
CA LEU A 233 6.36 -7.15 21.83
C LEU A 233 6.37 -8.05 20.60
N LEU A 234 5.43 -8.98 20.49
CA LEU A 234 5.27 -9.83 19.31
C LEU A 234 4.98 -8.98 18.06
N ALA A 235 4.13 -7.95 18.17
CA ALA A 235 3.83 -7.04 17.07
C ALA A 235 5.11 -6.35 16.56
N ASN A 236 5.97 -5.86 17.46
CA ASN A 236 7.26 -5.27 17.07
C ASN A 236 8.15 -6.28 16.35
N PHE A 237 8.27 -7.49 16.88
CA PHE A 237 9.06 -8.54 16.24
C PHE A 237 8.54 -8.90 14.85
N GLN A 238 7.21 -9.00 14.69
CA GLN A 238 6.56 -9.24 13.40
C GLN A 238 6.84 -8.09 12.43
N LEU A 239 6.74 -6.84 12.87
CA LEU A 239 7.02 -5.66 12.04
C LEU A 239 8.47 -5.68 11.53
N PHE A 240 9.45 -5.87 12.41
CA PHE A 240 10.85 -5.93 12.01
C PHE A 240 11.16 -7.12 11.09
N SER A 241 10.49 -8.26 11.32
CA SER A 241 10.61 -9.44 10.45
C SER A 241 10.06 -9.16 9.05
N LEU A 242 8.92 -8.48 8.94
CA LEU A 242 8.33 -8.07 7.66
C LEU A 242 9.22 -7.04 6.94
N VAL A 243 9.75 -6.06 7.67
CA VAL A 243 10.71 -5.08 7.13
C VAL A 243 11.92 -5.80 6.54
N PHE A 244 12.54 -6.71 7.30
CA PHE A 244 13.66 -7.50 6.82
C PHE A 244 13.31 -8.33 5.59
N ALA A 245 12.18 -9.03 5.59
CA ALA A 245 11.72 -9.83 4.46
C ALA A 245 11.51 -8.99 3.19
N VAL A 246 10.91 -7.79 3.32
CA VAL A 246 10.75 -6.87 2.19
C VAL A 246 12.09 -6.39 1.67
N PHE A 247 13.05 -6.05 2.53
CA PHE A 247 14.40 -5.66 2.08
C PHE A 247 15.11 -6.79 1.32
N VAL A 248 15.05 -8.03 1.82
CA VAL A 248 15.60 -9.20 1.11
C VAL A 248 14.90 -9.40 -0.25
N GLY A 249 13.58 -9.25 -0.30
CA GLY A 249 12.81 -9.31 -1.54
C GLY A 249 13.22 -8.24 -2.56
N VAL A 250 13.37 -6.99 -2.11
CA VAL A 250 13.82 -5.85 -2.93
C VAL A 250 15.23 -6.10 -3.48
N LEU A 251 16.17 -6.55 -2.65
CA LEU A 251 17.52 -6.88 -3.10
C LEU A 251 17.52 -8.02 -4.13
N SER A 252 16.67 -9.03 -3.93
CA SER A 252 16.51 -10.15 -4.87
C SER A 252 15.95 -9.68 -6.21
N PHE A 253 14.90 -8.84 -6.19
CA PHE A 253 14.34 -8.23 -7.40
C PHE A 253 15.35 -7.34 -8.10
N TYR A 254 16.12 -6.54 -7.36
CA TYR A 254 17.16 -5.69 -7.92
C TYR A 254 18.25 -6.51 -8.60
N GLY A 255 18.78 -7.54 -7.94
CA GLY A 255 19.81 -8.42 -8.51
C GLY A 255 19.33 -9.12 -9.78
N PHE A 256 18.11 -9.67 -9.76
CA PHE A 256 17.51 -10.31 -10.92
C PHE A 256 17.24 -9.33 -12.07
N ALA A 257 16.71 -8.14 -11.78
CA ALA A 257 16.43 -7.14 -12.80
C ALA A 257 17.72 -6.57 -13.40
N ALA A 258 18.75 -6.34 -12.58
CA ALA A 258 20.06 -5.87 -13.04
C ALA A 258 20.75 -6.89 -13.94
N SER A 259 20.68 -8.19 -13.64
CA SER A 259 21.26 -9.23 -14.50
C SER A 259 20.54 -9.34 -15.84
N ARG A 260 19.21 -9.22 -15.85
CA ARG A 260 18.39 -9.48 -17.04
C ARG A 260 18.17 -8.26 -17.94
N TYR A 261 18.05 -7.08 -17.33
CA TYR A 261 17.64 -5.83 -17.98
C TYR A 261 18.60 -4.67 -17.75
N GLY A 262 19.67 -4.88 -16.97
CA GLY A 262 20.62 -3.82 -16.62
C GLY A 262 21.26 -3.20 -17.85
N HIS A 263 21.38 -1.87 -17.84
CA HIS A 263 22.16 -1.11 -18.79
C HIS A 263 23.63 -1.58 -18.77
N SER A 264 24.33 -1.47 -19.90
CA SER A 264 25.77 -1.80 -20.04
C SER A 264 26.65 -1.32 -18.87
N ASP A 265 26.41 -0.10 -18.37
CA ASP A 265 27.20 0.52 -17.31
C ASP A 265 26.96 -0.16 -15.94
N LEU A 266 25.74 -0.65 -15.72
CA LEU A 266 25.35 -1.43 -14.53
C LEU A 266 25.82 -2.88 -14.62
N ARG A 267 25.77 -3.52 -15.80
CA ARG A 267 26.27 -4.90 -15.99
C ARG A 267 27.75 -5.04 -15.67
N ARG A 268 28.56 -4.04 -16.05
CA ARG A 268 30.00 -3.97 -15.72
C ARG A 268 30.25 -3.92 -14.21
N LEU A 269 29.37 -3.28 -13.44
CA LEU A 269 29.47 -3.22 -11.97
C LEU A 269 29.02 -4.52 -11.29
N VAL A 270 28.08 -5.26 -11.91
CA VAL A 270 27.55 -6.53 -11.38
C VAL A 270 28.43 -7.73 -11.79
N GLY A 271 29.49 -7.51 -12.57
CA GLY A 271 30.46 -8.55 -12.94
C GLY A 271 29.89 -9.60 -13.91
N VAL A 272 28.84 -9.26 -14.66
CA VAL A 272 28.36 -10.08 -15.78
C VAL A 272 29.18 -9.69 -17.00
N ASP A 273 30.43 -10.14 -17.03
CA ASP A 273 31.17 -10.24 -18.29
C ASP A 273 30.50 -11.37 -19.08
N ASP A 274 29.86 -10.99 -20.19
CA ASP A 274 29.42 -11.93 -21.22
C ASP A 274 30.71 -12.50 -21.81
N ASP A 275 31.13 -13.68 -21.34
CA ASP A 275 32.24 -14.42 -21.93
C ASP A 275 31.95 -14.58 -23.43
N GLY A 276 32.85 -14.03 -24.24
CA GLY A 276 32.70 -13.90 -25.67
C GLY A 276 32.44 -15.23 -26.35
N PHE A 277 31.26 -15.37 -26.96
CA PHE A 277 31.07 -16.25 -28.10
C PHE A 277 31.29 -15.44 -29.38
N ASP A 278 32.55 -15.15 -29.65
CA ASP A 278 33.07 -14.91 -30.99
C ASP A 278 34.52 -15.38 -30.98
N ARG A 279 34.72 -16.66 -31.31
CA ARG A 279 35.96 -17.20 -31.86
C ARG A 279 35.68 -18.49 -32.63
N ASP A 280 35.92 -18.35 -33.92
CA ASP A 280 36.13 -19.33 -35.00
C ASP A 280 34.90 -19.97 -35.68
#